data_AF-A0A1F4LP92-F1
#
_entry.id   AF-A0A1F4LP92-F1
#
_cell.length_a   1.000
_cell.length_b   1.000
_cell.length_c   1.000
_cell.angle_alpha   90.00
_cell.angle_beta   90.00
_cell.angle_gamma   90.00
#
_symmetry.space_group_name_H-M   'P 1'
#
loop_
_entity.id
_entity.type
_entity.pdbx_description
1 polymer ?
#
loop_
_entity_poly.entity_id
_entity_poly.type
_entity_poly.pdbx_seq_one_letter_code
_entity_poly.pdbx_strand_id
1 'polypeptide(L)'
;MAVIDLSMQGTQTALAELVGVTQPTISNLMTEGKIPANGTMGELLLAYCARLRDQAAGRLGDTMGLDLVQERAALAREQREGQAIKNAVARKEFAPVGLLADVLGMAASSVVDRFDQLEGALRKACPDLPDEAKTTLQQVIASARNEWIRSTERTVFDRIDAMLTDQDDDDQADTEPDEGGAP
;
A
#
# COMPACT_ATOMS: atom_id res chain seq x y z
N MET A 1 -19.48 -57.09 -3.90
CA MET A 1 -18.88 -55.91 -4.58
C MET A 1 -19.78 -55.62 -5.77
N ALA A 2 -20.59 -54.56 -5.72
CA ALA A 2 -21.43 -54.19 -6.85
C ALA A 2 -20.51 -53.67 -7.96
N VAL A 3 -20.48 -54.37 -9.10
CA VAL A 3 -19.75 -53.91 -10.28
C VAL A 3 -20.62 -52.82 -10.90
N ILE A 4 -20.13 -51.58 -10.89
CA ILE A 4 -20.82 -50.47 -11.55
C ILE A 4 -20.46 -50.54 -13.03
N ASP A 5 -21.48 -50.69 -13.87
CA ASP A 5 -21.32 -50.63 -15.31
C ASP A 5 -21.15 -49.16 -15.74
N LEU A 6 -19.97 -48.81 -16.27
CA LEU A 6 -19.67 -47.46 -16.73
C LEU A 6 -20.25 -47.15 -18.12
N SER A 7 -20.66 -48.19 -18.86
CA SER A 7 -21.25 -48.07 -20.19
C SER A 7 -22.75 -47.85 -20.18
N MET A 8 -23.41 -48.08 -19.03
CA MET A 8 -24.83 -47.82 -18.89
C MET A 8 -25.13 -46.32 -18.98
N GLN A 9 -26.34 -45.98 -19.40
CA GLN A 9 -26.81 -44.60 -19.40
C GLN A 9 -26.83 -44.06 -17.97
N GLY A 10 -26.08 -42.98 -17.74
CA GLY A 10 -25.94 -42.39 -16.42
C GLY A 10 -27.20 -41.63 -16.03
N THR A 11 -27.65 -41.83 -14.79
CA THR A 11 -28.74 -41.06 -14.19
C THR A 11 -28.18 -40.12 -13.12
N GLN A 12 -28.87 -39.01 -12.88
CA GLN A 12 -28.45 -38.03 -11.85
C GLN A 12 -28.32 -38.66 -10.47
N THR A 13 -29.27 -39.54 -10.12
CA THR A 13 -29.28 -40.25 -8.83
C THR A 13 -28.09 -41.19 -8.71
N ALA A 14 -27.84 -42.03 -9.73
CA ALA A 14 -26.74 -42.98 -9.67
C ALA A 14 -25.37 -42.29 -9.73
N LEU A 15 -25.24 -41.17 -10.46
CA LEU A 15 -24.02 -40.36 -10.45
C LEU A 15 -23.81 -39.71 -9.07
N ALA A 16 -24.86 -39.16 -8.47
CA ALA A 16 -24.79 -38.51 -7.16
C ALA A 16 -24.35 -39.48 -6.06
N GLU A 17 -24.93 -40.68 -6.04
CA GLU A 17 -24.52 -41.76 -5.13
C GLU A 17 -23.06 -42.18 -5.38
N LEU A 18 -22.63 -42.27 -6.64
CA LEU A 18 -21.28 -42.66 -7.02
C LEU A 18 -20.21 -41.66 -6.57
N VAL A 19 -20.46 -40.35 -6.74
CA VAL A 19 -19.49 -39.30 -6.36
C VAL A 19 -19.66 -38.81 -4.92
N GLY A 20 -20.66 -39.31 -4.19
CA GLY A 20 -20.90 -38.96 -2.79
C GLY A 20 -21.51 -37.57 -2.57
N VAL A 21 -22.36 -37.11 -3.49
CA VAL A 21 -23.09 -35.83 -3.36
C VAL A 21 -24.60 -36.04 -3.47
N THR A 22 -25.39 -34.97 -3.28
CA THR A 22 -26.84 -35.07 -3.40
C THR A 22 -27.29 -35.01 -4.87
N GLN A 23 -28.39 -35.70 -5.22
CA GLN A 23 -28.96 -35.62 -6.57
C GLN A 23 -29.31 -34.18 -7.00
N PRO A 24 -29.87 -33.31 -6.14
CA PRO A 24 -30.07 -31.89 -6.48
C PRO A 24 -28.77 -31.18 -6.87
N THR A 25 -27.65 -31.51 -6.23
CA THR A 25 -26.34 -30.96 -6.59
C THR A 25 -25.99 -31.34 -8.04
N ILE A 26 -26.12 -32.60 -8.44
CA ILE A 26 -25.86 -33.02 -9.83
C ILE A 26 -26.83 -32.39 -10.81
N SER A 27 -28.12 -32.31 -10.45
CA SER A 27 -29.15 -31.68 -11.28
C SER A 27 -28.83 -30.20 -11.57
N ASN A 28 -28.43 -29.45 -10.55
CA ASN A 28 -28.03 -28.05 -10.71
C ASN A 28 -26.82 -27.93 -11.63
N LEU A 29 -25.81 -28.80 -11.46
CA LEU A 29 -24.62 -28.78 -12.31
C LEU A 29 -24.91 -29.11 -13.78
N MET A 30 -25.85 -30.01 -14.05
CA MET A 30 -26.30 -30.29 -15.42
C MET A 30 -27.12 -29.13 -15.99
N THR A 31 -27.99 -28.52 -15.18
CA THR A 31 -28.84 -27.38 -15.57
C THR A 31 -28.02 -26.14 -15.89
N GLU A 32 -26.96 -25.89 -15.11
CA GLU A 32 -25.99 -24.82 -15.33
C GLU A 32 -25.00 -25.13 -16.47
N GLY A 33 -25.12 -26.29 -17.13
CA GLY A 33 -24.24 -26.70 -18.23
C GLY A 33 -22.80 -27.02 -17.80
N LYS A 34 -22.54 -27.13 -16.50
CA LYS A 34 -21.20 -27.40 -15.93
C LYS A 34 -20.77 -28.87 -16.15
N ILE A 35 -21.72 -29.76 -16.41
CA ILE A 35 -21.52 -31.19 -16.74
C ILE A 35 -22.57 -31.56 -17.81
N PRO A 36 -22.29 -32.49 -18.75
CA PRO A 36 -23.26 -32.92 -19.75
C PRO A 36 -24.59 -33.39 -19.14
N ALA A 37 -25.72 -33.00 -19.74
CA ALA A 37 -27.05 -33.36 -19.25
C ALA A 37 -27.39 -34.85 -19.45
N ASN A 38 -26.80 -35.48 -20.47
CA ASN A 38 -26.97 -36.89 -20.80
C ASN A 38 -25.61 -37.48 -21.18
N GLY A 39 -25.39 -38.76 -20.88
CA GLY A 39 -24.19 -39.49 -21.24
C GLY A 39 -24.14 -40.86 -20.57
N THR A 40 -23.11 -41.63 -20.87
CA THR A 40 -22.79 -42.84 -20.10
C THR A 40 -22.31 -42.47 -18.70
N MET A 41 -22.43 -43.39 -17.74
CA MET A 41 -21.95 -43.16 -16.38
C MET A 41 -20.45 -42.79 -16.35
N GLY A 42 -19.64 -43.42 -17.22
CA GLY A 42 -18.22 -43.10 -17.37
C GLY A 42 -17.94 -41.68 -17.88
N GLU A 43 -18.69 -41.22 -18.90
CA GLU A 43 -18.54 -39.86 -19.44
C GLU A 43 -18.91 -38.79 -18.40
N LEU A 44 -20.00 -39.01 -17.67
CA LEU A 44 -20.45 -38.08 -16.62
C LEU A 44 -19.45 -38.02 -15.46
N LEU A 45 -18.88 -39.15 -15.05
CA LEU A 45 -17.86 -39.20 -14.01
C LEU A 45 -16.59 -38.46 -14.44
N LEU A 46 -16.11 -38.69 -15.67
CA LEU A 46 -14.94 -37.99 -16.20
C LEU A 46 -15.17 -36.48 -16.29
N ALA A 47 -16.35 -36.04 -16.73
CA ALA A 47 -16.72 -34.63 -16.78
C ALA A 47 -16.75 -34.01 -15.37
N TYR A 48 -17.35 -34.71 -14.40
CA TYR A 48 -17.34 -34.27 -12.99
C TYR A 48 -15.92 -34.14 -12.44
N CYS A 49 -15.06 -35.14 -12.65
CA CYS A 49 -13.67 -35.11 -12.20
C CYS A 49 -12.82 -34.05 -12.91
N ALA A 50 -13.06 -33.80 -14.20
CA ALA A 50 -12.38 -32.75 -14.95
C ALA A 50 -12.68 -31.38 -14.34
N ARG A 51 -13.95 -31.11 -14.05
CA ARG A 51 -14.38 -29.88 -13.39
C ARG A 51 -13.75 -29.70 -12.00
N LEU A 52 -13.66 -30.75 -11.18
CA LEU A 52 -12.99 -30.66 -9.88
C LEU A 52 -11.50 -30.32 -10.02
N ARG A 53 -10.83 -30.88 -11.02
CA ARG A 53 -9.42 -30.55 -11.31
C ARG A 53 -9.25 -29.10 -11.73
N ASP A 54 -10.15 -28.56 -12.54
CA ASP A 54 -10.09 -27.16 -12.96
C ASP A 54 -10.46 -26.19 -11.83
N GLN A 55 -11.39 -26.58 -10.96
CA GLN A 55 -11.72 -25.81 -9.75
C GLN A 55 -10.53 -25.78 -8.78
N ALA A 56 -9.88 -26.92 -8.53
CA ALA A 56 -8.70 -27.00 -7.68
C ALA A 56 -7.49 -26.25 -8.27
N ALA A 57 -7.37 -26.22 -9.60
CA ALA A 57 -6.35 -25.43 -10.30
C ALA A 57 -6.68 -23.93 -10.38
N GLY A 58 -7.83 -23.49 -9.83
CA GLY A 58 -8.26 -22.09 -9.89
C GLY A 58 -8.67 -21.59 -11.28
N ARG A 59 -8.86 -22.50 -12.25
CA ARG A 59 -9.27 -22.17 -13.64
C ARG A 59 -10.78 -22.06 -13.81
N LEU A 60 -11.57 -22.68 -12.93
CA LEU A 60 -13.01 -22.42 -12.82
C LEU A 60 -13.23 -21.19 -11.93
N GLY A 61 -13.00 -20.00 -12.50
CA GLY A 61 -13.57 -18.78 -11.96
C GLY A 61 -15.08 -18.85 -12.14
N ASP A 62 -15.82 -19.14 -11.08
CA ASP A 62 -17.27 -18.89 -11.07
C ASP A 62 -17.45 -17.43 -11.50
N THR A 63 -18.45 -17.12 -12.32
CA THR A 63 -18.70 -15.79 -12.88
C THR A 63 -19.00 -14.70 -11.81
N MET A 64 -18.93 -15.06 -10.52
CA MET A 64 -19.02 -14.22 -9.33
C MET A 64 -17.79 -14.29 -8.41
N GLY A 65 -16.74 -15.06 -8.77
CA GLY A 65 -15.56 -15.36 -7.94
C GLY A 65 -14.22 -14.89 -8.49
N LEU A 66 -14.19 -14.34 -9.71
CA LEU A 66 -13.03 -13.60 -10.25
C LEU A 66 -12.66 -12.40 -9.36
N ASP A 67 -13.67 -11.82 -8.70
CA ASP A 67 -13.52 -10.67 -7.82
C ASP A 67 -12.59 -10.99 -6.64
N LEU A 68 -12.83 -12.08 -5.91
CA LEU A 68 -12.06 -12.41 -4.71
C LEU A 68 -10.57 -12.71 -4.98
N VAL A 69 -10.24 -13.31 -6.12
CA VAL A 69 -8.83 -13.58 -6.48
C VAL A 69 -8.14 -12.29 -6.91
N GLN A 70 -8.83 -11.44 -7.68
CA GLN A 70 -8.33 -10.14 -8.11
C GLN A 70 -8.19 -9.17 -6.94
N GLU A 71 -9.19 -9.07 -6.06
CA GLU A 71 -9.15 -8.30 -4.82
C GLU A 71 -8.04 -8.77 -3.88
N ARG A 72 -7.82 -10.08 -3.74
CA ARG A 72 -6.69 -10.61 -2.96
C ARG A 72 -5.34 -10.26 -3.57
N ALA A 73 -5.24 -10.28 -4.90
CA ALA A 73 -4.02 -9.87 -5.59
C ALA A 73 -3.76 -8.37 -5.44
N ALA A 74 -4.80 -7.53 -5.50
CA ALA A 74 -4.72 -6.09 -5.25
C ALA A 74 -4.31 -5.80 -3.79
N LEU A 75 -4.97 -6.42 -2.82
CA LEU A 75 -4.64 -6.32 -1.41
C LEU A 75 -3.19 -6.77 -1.12
N ALA A 76 -2.73 -7.85 -1.76
CA ALA A 76 -1.35 -8.32 -1.61
C ALA A 76 -0.32 -7.31 -2.18
N ARG A 77 -0.66 -6.61 -3.28
CA ARG A 77 0.19 -5.53 -3.82
C ARG A 77 0.25 -4.35 -2.84
N GLU A 78 -0.90 -3.87 -2.37
CA GLU A 78 -0.98 -2.76 -1.40
C GLU A 78 -0.25 -3.09 -0.09
N GLN A 79 -0.41 -4.32 0.42
CA GLN A 79 0.30 -4.76 1.63
C GLN A 79 1.82 -4.80 1.42
N ARG A 80 2.28 -5.25 0.25
CA ARG A 80 3.71 -5.28 -0.09
C ARG A 80 4.29 -3.87 -0.16
N GLU A 81 3.56 -2.94 -0.76
CA GLU A 81 3.94 -1.52 -0.82
C GLU A 81 3.98 -0.87 0.55
N GLY A 82 2.95 -1.07 1.37
CA GLY A 82 2.92 -0.62 2.75
C GLY A 82 4.07 -1.21 3.59
N GLN A 83 4.43 -2.48 3.35
CA GLN A 83 5.59 -3.10 4.00
C GLN A 83 6.91 -2.53 3.50
N ALA A 84 7.02 -2.18 2.22
CA ALA A 84 8.20 -1.53 1.66
C ALA A 84 8.41 -0.15 2.32
N ILE A 85 7.36 0.65 2.48
CA ILE A 85 7.41 1.94 3.19
C ILE A 85 7.85 1.73 4.64
N LYS A 86 7.26 0.78 5.37
CA LYS A 86 7.65 0.46 6.76
C LYS A 86 9.13 0.04 6.86
N ASN A 87 9.61 -0.75 5.91
CA ASN A 87 11.01 -1.17 5.86
C ASN A 87 11.93 0.02 5.58
N ALA A 88 11.57 0.91 4.66
CA ALA A 88 12.33 2.12 4.35
C ALA A 88 12.41 3.07 5.57
N VAL A 89 11.30 3.24 6.29
CA VAL A 89 11.27 3.98 7.57
C VAL A 89 12.17 3.30 8.61
N ALA A 90 12.09 1.97 8.75
CA ALA A 90 12.95 1.23 9.68
C ALA A 90 14.45 1.33 9.33
N ARG A 91 14.78 1.46 8.04
CA ARG A 91 16.13 1.71 7.53
C ARG A 91 16.56 3.18 7.62
N LYS A 92 15.67 4.08 8.04
CA LYS A 92 15.88 5.55 8.09
C LYS A 92 16.06 6.19 6.71
N GLU A 93 15.56 5.55 5.66
CA GLU A 93 15.56 6.08 4.29
C GLU A 93 14.38 7.03 4.06
N PHE A 94 13.29 6.86 4.81
CA PHE A 94 12.10 7.73 4.79
C PHE A 94 11.74 8.21 6.20
N ALA A 95 11.40 9.50 6.32
CA ALA A 95 10.90 10.11 7.54
C ALA A 95 9.56 10.81 7.29
N PRO A 96 8.55 10.65 8.17
CA PRO A 96 7.31 11.40 8.06
C PRO A 96 7.57 12.91 8.18
N VAL A 97 6.99 13.70 7.27
CA VAL A 97 7.18 15.17 7.24
C VAL A 97 6.77 15.82 8.57
N GLY A 98 5.66 15.40 9.16
CA GLY A 98 5.21 15.91 10.47
C GLY A 98 6.24 15.69 11.57
N LEU A 99 6.91 14.53 11.60
CA LEU A 99 7.96 14.23 12.57
C LEU A 99 9.18 15.14 12.37
N LEU A 100 9.56 15.45 11.13
CA LEU A 100 10.65 16.38 10.83
C LEU A 100 10.31 17.80 11.30
N ALA A 101 9.09 18.26 11.03
CA ALA A 101 8.61 19.56 11.49
C ALA A 101 8.60 19.65 13.02
N ASP A 102 8.12 18.61 13.71
CA ASP A 102 8.10 18.54 15.18
C ASP A 102 9.50 18.61 15.79
N VAL A 103 10.43 17.78 15.30
CA VAL A 103 11.82 17.75 15.80
C VAL A 103 12.52 19.08 15.55
N LEU A 104 12.29 19.68 14.38
CA LEU A 104 12.89 20.96 14.05
C LEU A 104 12.29 22.10 14.89
N GLY A 105 10.98 22.08 15.14
CA GLY A 105 10.32 23.00 16.07
C GLY A 105 10.90 22.90 17.47
N MET A 106 11.05 21.68 18.01
CA MET A 106 11.69 21.46 19.31
C MET A 106 13.13 21.98 19.35
N ALA A 107 13.92 21.72 18.29
CA ALA A 107 15.28 22.22 18.19
C ALA A 107 15.32 23.76 18.16
N ALA A 108 14.45 24.40 17.37
CA ALA A 108 14.36 25.85 17.29
C ALA A 108 13.96 26.47 18.64
N SER A 109 12.96 25.93 19.32
CA SER A 109 12.55 26.39 20.66
C SER A 109 13.70 26.32 21.67
N SER A 110 14.52 25.28 21.64
CA SER A 110 15.67 25.16 22.55
C SER A 110 16.71 26.28 22.37
N VAL A 111 16.86 26.78 21.14
CA VAL A 111 17.76 27.90 20.82
C VAL A 111 17.15 29.22 21.29
N VAL A 112 15.85 29.41 21.09
CA VAL A 112 15.09 30.56 21.58
C VAL A 112 15.22 30.69 23.10
N ASP A 113 15.04 29.59 23.83
CA ASP A 113 15.14 29.58 25.30
C ASP A 113 16.53 30.00 25.78
N ARG A 114 17.59 29.62 25.07
CA ARG A 114 18.97 30.05 25.40
C ARG A 114 19.18 31.54 25.14
N PHE A 115 18.58 32.10 24.11
CA PHE A 115 18.63 33.53 23.85
C PHE A 115 17.89 34.33 24.91
N ASP A 116 16.72 33.86 25.35
CA ASP A 116 15.95 34.52 26.41
C ASP A 116 16.72 34.50 27.75
N GLN A 117 17.51 33.46 28.02
CA GLN A 117 18.39 33.38 29.20
C GLN A 117 19.62 34.31 29.14
N LEU A 118 19.99 34.79 27.94
CA LEU A 118 21.22 35.56 27.74
C LEU A 118 21.20 36.89 28.50
N GLU A 119 20.03 37.55 28.64
CA GLU A 119 19.93 38.80 29.40
C GLU A 119 20.37 38.61 30.86
N GLY A 120 19.88 37.56 31.51
CA GLY A 120 20.22 37.26 32.91
C GLY A 120 21.71 36.97 33.07
N ALA A 121 22.30 36.23 32.13
CA ALA A 121 23.74 35.98 32.10
C ALA A 121 24.55 37.26 31.88
N LEU A 122 24.10 38.15 30.99
CA LEU A 122 24.76 39.41 30.67
C LEU A 122 24.77 40.36 31.87
N ARG A 123 23.66 40.49 32.60
CA ARG A 123 23.58 41.29 33.83
C ARG A 123 24.56 40.81 34.90
N LYS A 124 24.77 39.50 34.99
CA LYS A 124 25.68 38.89 35.97
C LYS A 124 27.15 39.03 35.57
N ALA A 125 27.47 38.82 34.30
CA ALA A 125 28.84 38.85 33.79
C ALA A 125 29.36 40.28 33.56
N CYS A 126 28.48 41.20 33.15
CA CYS A 126 28.80 42.57 32.80
C CYS A 126 27.85 43.56 33.52
N PRO A 127 27.97 43.73 34.84
CA PRO A 127 27.04 44.56 35.63
C PRO A 127 27.05 46.04 35.22
N ASP A 128 28.21 46.56 34.81
CA ASP A 128 28.42 47.97 34.44
C ASP A 128 28.11 48.26 32.96
N LEU A 129 27.51 47.32 32.24
CA LEU A 129 27.15 47.54 30.84
C LEU A 129 26.11 48.67 30.75
N PRO A 130 26.32 49.71 29.92
CA PRO A 130 25.36 50.80 29.76
C PRO A 130 23.99 50.31 29.30
N ASP A 131 22.92 50.94 29.79
CA ASP A 131 21.55 50.50 29.49
C ASP A 131 21.17 50.67 28.02
N GLU A 132 21.76 51.67 27.34
CA GLU A 132 21.63 51.82 25.89
C GLU A 132 22.19 50.59 25.14
N ALA A 133 23.37 50.11 25.53
CA ALA A 133 23.99 48.93 24.93
C ALA A 133 23.20 47.64 25.23
N LYS A 134 22.65 47.50 26.45
CA LYS A 134 21.73 46.38 26.80
C LYS A 134 20.50 46.38 25.92
N THR A 135 19.90 47.57 25.71
CA THR A 135 18.69 47.73 24.89
C THR A 135 18.96 47.34 23.43
N THR A 136 20.08 47.80 22.85
CA THR A 136 20.48 47.40 21.49
C THR A 136 20.69 45.89 21.39
N LEU A 137 21.35 45.27 22.37
CA LEU A 137 21.58 43.83 22.37
C LEU A 137 20.27 43.04 22.42
N GLN A 138 19.35 43.42 23.30
CA GLN A 138 18.02 42.78 23.41
C GLN A 138 17.22 42.90 22.11
N GLN A 139 17.25 44.06 21.45
CA GLN A 139 16.59 44.25 20.15
C GLN A 139 17.17 43.34 19.07
N VAL A 140 18.49 43.22 18.99
CA VAL A 140 19.15 42.34 18.02
C VAL A 140 18.82 40.86 18.29
N ILE A 141 18.85 40.44 19.55
CA ILE A 141 18.50 39.07 19.96
C ILE A 141 17.04 38.76 19.62
N ALA A 142 16.11 39.67 19.95
CA ALA A 142 14.69 39.50 19.64
C ALA A 142 14.45 39.42 18.12
N SER A 143 15.14 40.25 17.34
CA SER A 143 15.08 40.20 15.87
C SER A 143 15.59 38.85 15.33
N ALA A 144 16.76 38.40 15.80
CA ALA A 144 17.35 37.12 15.39
C ALA A 144 16.44 35.93 15.72
N ARG A 145 15.82 35.94 16.91
CA ARG A 145 14.86 34.94 17.36
C ARG A 145 13.63 34.86 16.45
N ASN A 146 13.05 36.02 16.12
CA ASN A 146 11.86 36.10 15.26
C ASN A 146 12.15 35.72 13.80
N GLU A 147 13.37 35.99 13.32
CA GLU A 147 13.82 35.55 12.01
C GLU A 147 14.06 34.03 11.98
N TRP A 148 14.71 33.48 13.01
CA TRP A 148 14.97 32.04 13.12
C TRP A 148 13.69 31.22 13.06
N ILE A 149 12.65 31.60 13.82
CA ILE A 149 11.34 30.92 13.80
C ILE A 149 10.75 30.92 12.39
N ARG A 150 10.69 32.09 11.73
CA ARG A 150 10.14 32.25 10.37
C ARG A 150 10.92 31.46 9.32
N SER A 151 12.24 31.51 9.38
CA SER A 151 13.12 30.79 8.45
C SER A 151 12.99 29.27 8.61
N THR A 152 12.92 28.78 9.85
CA THR A 152 13.00 27.35 10.14
C THR A 152 11.75 26.60 9.68
N GLU A 153 10.57 27.14 9.93
CA GLU A 153 9.30 26.55 9.49
C GLU A 153 9.21 26.52 7.96
N ARG A 154 9.51 27.66 7.33
CA ARG A 154 9.43 27.81 5.87
C ARG A 154 10.42 26.94 5.10
N THR A 155 11.64 26.78 5.63
CA THR A 155 12.71 26.03 4.95
C THR A 155 12.36 24.55 4.76
N VAL A 156 11.63 23.93 5.69
CA VAL A 156 11.26 22.51 5.56
C VAL A 156 10.28 22.32 4.43
N PHE A 157 9.22 23.13 4.38
CA PHE A 157 8.20 23.03 3.34
C PHE A 157 8.77 23.38 1.96
N ASP A 158 9.50 24.49 1.85
CA ASP A 158 10.11 24.92 0.58
C ASP A 158 11.08 23.85 0.03
N ARG A 159 11.82 23.14 0.90
CA ARG A 159 12.75 22.09 0.48
C ARG A 159 12.04 20.81 0.05
N ILE A 160 10.92 20.47 0.70
CA ILE A 160 10.08 19.33 0.31
C ILE A 160 9.40 19.61 -1.02
N ASP A 161 8.83 20.79 -1.19
CA ASP A 161 8.18 21.20 -2.44
C ASP A 161 9.18 21.18 -3.62
N ALA A 162 10.40 21.67 -3.41
CA ALA A 162 11.47 21.60 -4.41
C ALA A 162 11.84 20.15 -4.78
N MET A 163 11.88 19.24 -3.81
CA MET A 163 12.16 17.81 -4.07
C MET A 163 11.04 17.13 -4.86
N LEU A 164 9.79 17.53 -4.65
CA LEU A 164 8.64 17.01 -5.41
C LEU A 164 8.69 17.50 -6.85
N THR A 165 8.99 18.78 -7.07
CA THR A 165 9.12 19.33 -8.43
C THR A 165 10.29 18.74 -9.20
N ASP A 166 11.41 18.42 -8.55
CA ASP A 166 12.57 17.81 -9.20
C ASP A 166 12.33 16.33 -9.57
N GLN A 167 11.42 15.62 -8.87
CA GLN A 167 11.07 14.22 -9.18
C GLN A 167 10.13 14.11 -10.38
N ASP A 168 9.21 15.06 -10.56
CA ASP A 168 8.26 15.08 -11.67
C ASP A 168 8.92 15.30 -13.05
N ASP A 169 10.13 15.90 -13.08
CA ASP A 169 10.91 16.12 -14.30
C ASP A 169 11.71 14.88 -14.73
N ASP A 170 12.12 14.01 -13.80
CA ASP A 170 12.88 12.78 -14.10
C ASP A 170 11.96 11.62 -14.53
N ASP A 171 10.73 11.52 -14.00
CA ASP A 171 9.76 10.46 -14.35
C ASP A 171 9.14 10.63 -15.77
N GLN A 172 9.34 11.77 -16.43
CA GLN A 172 8.86 12.02 -17.80
C GLN A 172 9.81 11.51 -18.90
N ALA A 173 11.00 11.02 -18.55
CA ALA A 173 12.00 10.59 -19.55
C ALA A 173 11.81 9.15 -20.08
N ASP A 174 11.01 8.30 -19.43
CA ASP A 174 10.92 6.87 -19.75
C ASP A 174 9.68 6.44 -20.56
N THR A 175 8.92 7.39 -21.13
CA THR A 175 7.84 7.06 -22.08
C THR A 175 8.35 7.20 -23.53
N GLU A 176 9.22 6.29 -23.97
CA GLU A 176 9.49 6.16 -25.41
C GLU A 176 8.20 5.71 -26.13
N PRO A 177 7.75 6.42 -27.19
CA PRO A 177 6.72 5.91 -28.07
C PRO A 177 7.33 4.80 -28.92
N ASP A 178 6.79 3.58 -28.80
CA ASP A 178 7.05 2.45 -29.69
C ASP A 178 6.62 2.83 -31.12
N GLU A 179 7.52 3.45 -31.89
CA GLU A 179 7.42 3.57 -33.33
C GLU A 179 7.65 2.19 -33.95
N GLY A 180 6.57 1.39 -33.97
CA GLY A 180 6.48 0.18 -34.77
C GLY A 180 6.60 0.51 -36.25
N GLY A 181 7.83 0.39 -36.78
CA GLY A 181 8.16 0.55 -38.18
C GLY A 181 7.45 -0.46 -39.08
N ALA A 182 6.81 0.05 -40.14
CA ALA A 182 6.46 -0.70 -41.34
C ALA A 182 7.75 -1.04 -42.12
N PRO A 183 7.72 -2.11 -42.94
CA PRO A 183 7.25 -1.96 -44.32
C PRO A 183 6.10 -2.88 -44.73
#